data_AF-A0A2K6MC17-F1
#
_entry.id   AF-A0A2K6MC17-F1
#
_cell.length_a   1.000
_cell.length_b   1.000
_cell.length_c   1.000
_cell.angle_alpha   90.00
_cell.angle_beta   90.00
_cell.angle_gamma   90.00
#
_symmetry.space_group_name_H-M   'P 1'
#
loop_
_entity.id
_entity.type
_entity.pdbx_description
1 polymer ?
#
loop_
_entity_poly.entity_id
_entity_poly.type
_entity_poly.pdbx_seq_one_letter_code
_entity_poly.pdbx_strand_id
1 'polypeptide(L)'
;MKGPSTFCSLLLLSLLLSPDPTAAFLLPPSTACCTQLYRKPLSGKLLRKVIRVELQEADGDCHLQAFVLHLAQRSICIHPQNPSLSQWFEHQERKLHRTLPNLNFGMLRKIG
;
A
#
# COMPACT_ATOMS: atom_id res chain seq x y z
N MET A 1 -36.67 -35.87 -25.59
CA MET A 1 -36.12 -34.60 -25.08
C MET A 1 -34.67 -34.51 -25.52
N LYS A 2 -34.34 -33.59 -26.45
CA LYS A 2 -32.99 -33.45 -27.00
C LYS A 2 -32.16 -32.64 -25.98
N GLY A 3 -31.20 -33.28 -25.33
CA GLY A 3 -30.31 -32.62 -24.37
C GLY A 3 -29.52 -31.50 -25.04
N PRO A 4 -29.12 -30.45 -24.29
CA PRO A 4 -28.33 -29.37 -24.84
C PRO A 4 -27.03 -29.92 -25.45
N SER A 5 -26.72 -29.45 -26.66
CA SER A 5 -25.50 -29.82 -27.40
C SER A 5 -24.27 -29.56 -26.53
N THR A 6 -23.36 -30.54 -26.44
CA THR A 6 -22.12 -30.50 -25.66
C THR A 6 -21.30 -29.24 -25.94
N PHE A 7 -21.39 -28.69 -27.16
CA PHE A 7 -20.77 -27.43 -27.54
C PHE A 7 -21.31 -26.22 -26.77
N CYS A 8 -22.62 -26.14 -26.52
CA CYS A 8 -23.21 -25.08 -25.71
C CYS A 8 -22.75 -25.17 -24.26
N SER A 9 -22.64 -26.39 -23.71
CA SER A 9 -22.13 -26.59 -22.35
C SER A 9 -20.67 -26.16 -22.23
N LEU A 10 -19.82 -26.50 -23.21
CA LEU A 10 -18.41 -26.11 -23.20
C LEU A 10 -18.24 -24.58 -23.34
N LEU A 11 -19.02 -23.94 -24.22
CA LEU A 11 -19.00 -22.48 -24.38
C LEU A 11 -19.42 -21.75 -23.11
N LEU A 12 -20.44 -22.26 -22.41
CA LEU A 12 -20.88 -21.68 -21.13
C LEU A 12 -19.81 -21.82 -20.04
N LEU A 13 -19.12 -22.97 -19.97
CA LEU A 13 -17.99 -23.15 -19.06
C LEU A 13 -16.83 -22.19 -19.38
N SER A 14 -16.52 -21.96 -20.66
CA SER A 14 -15.46 -21.02 -21.06
C SER A 14 -15.78 -19.56 -20.71
N LEU A 15 -17.05 -19.14 -20.81
CA LEU A 15 -17.45 -17.79 -20.35
C LEU A 15 -17.31 -17.62 -18.83
N LEU A 16 -17.60 -18.66 -18.05
CA LEU A 16 -17.50 -18.63 -16.58
C LEU A 16 -16.05 -18.59 -16.07
N LEU A 17 -15.10 -19.13 -16.83
CA LEU A 17 -13.66 -19.10 -16.50
C LEU A 17 -12.93 -17.87 -17.06
N SER A 18 -13.61 -16.98 -17.78
CA SER A 18 -13.00 -15.77 -18.31
C SER A 18 -12.70 -14.82 -17.15
N PRO A 19 -11.42 -14.51 -16.85
CA PRO A 19 -11.10 -13.54 -15.81
C PRO A 19 -11.67 -12.19 -16.23
N ASP A 20 -12.57 -11.65 -15.41
CA ASP A 20 -13.17 -10.34 -15.63
C ASP A 20 -12.06 -9.27 -15.60
N PRO A 21 -11.81 -8.52 -16.69
CA PRO A 21 -10.73 -7.53 -16.75
C PRO A 21 -11.00 -6.34 -15.80
N THR A 22 -12.22 -6.19 -15.29
CA THR A 22 -12.59 -5.16 -14.31
C THR A 22 -12.11 -5.51 -12.89
N ALA A 23 -11.79 -6.79 -12.63
CA ALA A 23 -11.24 -7.23 -11.34
C ALA A 23 -9.76 -6.89 -11.14
N ALA A 24 -9.06 -6.37 -12.16
CA ALA A 24 -7.62 -6.10 -12.12
C ALA A 24 -7.20 -4.91 -11.21
N PHE A 25 -8.12 -4.23 -10.53
CA PHE A 25 -7.83 -3.02 -9.74
C PHE A 25 -8.26 -3.06 -8.27
N LEU A 26 -8.68 -4.21 -7.76
CA LEU A 26 -9.05 -4.39 -6.34
C LEU A 26 -8.06 -5.26 -5.58
N LEU A 27 -6.81 -5.30 -6.02
CA LEU A 27 -5.74 -5.82 -5.18
C LEU A 27 -5.68 -4.95 -3.91
N PRO A 28 -5.88 -5.51 -2.69
CA PRO A 28 -5.70 -4.75 -1.48
C PRO A 28 -4.28 -4.15 -1.51
N PRO A 29 -4.08 -2.92 -0.99
CA PRO A 29 -2.79 -2.23 -1.05
C PRO A 29 -1.61 -3.06 -0.51
N SER A 30 -1.90 -4.08 0.32
CA SER A 30 -0.96 -5.04 0.88
C SER A 30 -0.47 -6.13 -0.09
N THR A 31 -1.00 -6.24 -1.32
CA THR A 31 -0.59 -7.28 -2.29
C THR A 31 0.37 -6.78 -3.35
N ALA A 32 0.62 -5.48 -3.44
CA ALA A 32 1.57 -4.90 -4.38
C ALA A 32 2.88 -4.54 -3.66
N CYS A 33 3.88 -5.42 -3.75
CA CYS A 33 5.21 -5.13 -3.20
C CYS A 33 5.86 -3.96 -3.95
N CYS A 34 6.43 -3.01 -3.19
CA CYS A 34 7.34 -2.01 -3.71
C CYS A 34 8.56 -2.70 -4.34
N THR A 35 8.77 -2.49 -5.64
CA THR A 35 9.96 -2.95 -6.37
C THR A 35 10.99 -1.85 -6.56
N GLN A 36 10.58 -0.57 -6.45
CA GLN A 36 11.44 0.60 -6.53
C GLN A 36 11.13 1.59 -5.41
N LEU A 37 12.19 2.18 -4.84
CA LEU A 37 12.10 3.09 -3.70
C LEU A 37 12.55 4.50 -4.07
N TYR A 38 11.74 5.49 -3.71
CA TYR A 38 12.10 6.90 -3.82
C TYR A 38 13.04 7.28 -2.67
N ARG A 39 14.25 7.73 -3.01
CA ARG A 39 15.33 8.07 -2.06
C ARG A 39 15.56 9.57 -1.89
N LYS A 40 15.04 10.39 -2.80
CA LYS A 40 15.25 11.85 -2.75
C LYS A 40 14.42 12.48 -1.62
N PRO A 41 14.81 13.66 -1.13
CA PRO A 41 14.01 14.40 -0.15
C PRO A 41 12.56 14.61 -0.64
N LEU A 42 11.62 14.49 0.29
CA LEU A 42 10.20 14.72 0.03
C LEU A 42 9.85 16.17 0.32
N SER A 43 9.06 16.78 -0.58
CA SER A 43 8.57 18.13 -0.35
C SER A 43 7.55 18.15 0.79
N GLY A 44 7.59 19.18 1.63
CA GLY A 44 6.59 19.36 2.69
C GLY A 44 5.16 19.48 2.17
N LYS A 45 4.96 19.99 0.94
CA LYS A 45 3.65 20.03 0.27
C LYS A 45 3.10 18.63 -0.02
N LEU A 46 3.96 17.68 -0.38
CA LEU A 46 3.57 16.29 -0.61
C LEU A 46 3.23 15.61 0.73
N LEU A 47 4.09 15.77 1.73
CA LEU A 47 3.92 15.17 3.05
C LEU A 47 2.63 15.60 3.77
N ARG A 48 2.14 16.82 3.51
CA ARG A 48 0.84 17.30 4.02
C ARG A 48 -0.37 16.63 3.38
N LYS A 49 -0.21 15.97 2.23
CA LYS A 49 -1.28 15.28 1.50
C LYS A 49 -1.33 13.78 1.80
N VAL A 50 -0.42 13.27 2.64
CA VAL A 50 -0.40 11.86 3.03
C VAL A 50 -1.61 11.59 3.93
N ILE A 51 -2.43 10.62 3.52
CA ILE A 51 -3.65 10.22 4.22
C ILE A 51 -3.35 9.02 5.13
N ARG A 52 -2.51 8.11 4.66
CA ARG A 52 -2.14 6.87 5.36
C ARG A 52 -0.69 6.51 5.06
N VAL A 53 -0.07 5.84 6.01
CA VAL A 53 1.26 5.25 5.86
C VAL A 53 1.18 3.78 6.22
N GLU A 54 1.84 2.95 5.43
CA GLU A 54 2.03 1.53 5.72
C GLU A 54 3.53 1.20 5.71
N LEU A 55 3.95 0.34 6.64
CA LEU A 55 5.27 -0.29 6.58
C LEU A 55 5.12 -1.59 5.79
N GLN A 56 5.88 -1.71 4.72
CA GLN A 56 6.12 -2.97 4.04
C GLN A 56 7.37 -3.60 4.65
N GLU A 57 7.19 -4.76 5.29
CA GLU A 57 8.29 -5.54 5.83
C GLU A 57 9.01 -6.32 4.72
N ALA A 58 10.26 -6.72 5.00
CA ALA A 58 11.03 -7.60 4.13
C ALA A 58 10.94 -9.04 4.66
N ASP A 59 9.71 -9.57 4.73
CA ASP A 59 9.33 -10.81 5.42
C ASP A 59 9.28 -12.05 4.51
N GLY A 60 9.70 -11.91 3.25
CA GLY A 60 9.80 -13.01 2.29
C GLY A 60 8.77 -12.93 1.16
N ASP A 61 7.61 -12.30 1.40
CA ASP A 61 6.64 -11.99 0.33
C ASP A 61 7.11 -10.76 -0.45
N CYS A 62 7.61 -9.75 0.28
CA CYS A 62 8.29 -8.60 -0.29
C CYS A 62 9.79 -8.65 0.06
N HIS A 63 10.65 -8.38 -0.93
CA HIS A 63 12.11 -8.43 -0.76
C HIS A 63 12.71 -7.11 -0.26
N LEU A 64 11.93 -6.03 -0.26
CA LEU A 64 12.37 -4.68 0.10
C LEU A 64 11.55 -4.15 1.26
N GLN A 65 12.23 -3.62 2.27
CA GLN A 65 11.59 -2.84 3.31
C GLN A 65 11.28 -1.44 2.77
N ALA A 66 10.04 -0.98 2.96
CA ALA A 66 9.59 0.30 2.40
C ALA A 66 8.51 0.96 3.26
N PHE A 67 8.44 2.29 3.20
CA PHE A 67 7.24 3.02 3.64
C PHE A 67 6.37 3.34 2.44
N VAL A 68 5.12 2.89 2.46
CA VAL A 68 4.13 3.21 1.45
C VAL A 68 3.33 4.41 1.92
N LEU A 69 3.55 5.56 1.28
CA LEU A 69 2.76 6.77 1.52
C LEU A 69 1.55 6.76 0.60
N HIS A 70 0.36 6.69 1.19
CA HIS A 70 -0.90 6.74 0.47
C HIS A 70 -1.41 8.18 0.40
N LEU A 71 -1.53 8.70 -0.82
CA LEU A 71 -2.20 9.95 -1.15
C LEU A 71 -3.56 9.63 -1.76
N ALA A 72 -4.42 10.63 -1.92
CA ALA A 72 -5.79 10.46 -2.43
C ALA A 72 -5.90 9.69 -3.76
N GLN A 73 -4.89 9.81 -4.63
CA GLN A 73 -4.93 9.24 -5.98
C GLN A 73 -3.83 8.21 -6.26
N ARG A 74 -2.82 8.09 -5.39
CA ARG A 74 -1.66 7.25 -5.65
C ARG A 74 -0.89 6.92 -4.39
N SER A 75 -0.09 5.88 -4.48
CA SER A 75 0.85 5.47 -3.44
C SER A 75 2.28 5.76 -3.89
N ILE A 76 3.17 6.03 -2.94
CA ILE A 76 4.60 6.26 -3.20
C ILE A 76 5.42 5.41 -2.24
N CYS A 77 6.27 4.55 -2.78
CA CYS A 77 7.21 3.73 -2.04
C CYS A 77 8.46 4.55 -1.68
N ILE A 78 8.71 4.74 -0.38
CA ILE A 78 9.81 5.52 0.15
C ILE A 78 10.82 4.61 0.83
N HIS A 79 12.11 4.90 0.61
CA HIS A 79 13.18 4.21 1.30
C HIS A 79 13.15 4.49 2.81
N PRO A 80 13.33 3.49 3.70
CA PRO A 80 13.29 3.69 5.15
C PRO A 80 14.24 4.79 5.66
N GLN A 81 15.41 4.91 5.05
CA GLN A 81 16.44 5.92 5.41
C GLN A 81 16.19 7.31 4.80
N ASN A 82 14.97 7.64 4.36
CA ASN A 82 14.67 8.96 3.79
C ASN A 82 14.58 10.02 4.90
N PRO A 83 15.44 11.05 4.91
CA PRO A 83 15.52 12.00 6.01
C PRO A 83 14.24 12.84 6.16
N SER A 84 13.56 13.17 5.05
CA SER A 84 12.30 13.91 5.10
C SER A 84 11.18 13.11 5.74
N LEU A 85 11.22 11.78 5.61
CA LEU A 85 10.24 10.89 6.21
C LEU A 85 10.44 10.79 7.73
N SER A 86 11.68 10.59 8.18
CA SER A 86 12.02 10.55 9.61
C SER A 86 11.60 11.84 10.34
N GLN A 87 11.96 13.00 9.78
CA GLN A 87 11.56 14.31 10.33
C GLN A 87 10.03 14.49 10.35
N TRP A 88 9.34 13.99 9.33
CA TRP A 88 7.89 14.07 9.27
C TRP A 88 7.23 13.20 10.33
N PHE A 89 7.73 11.99 10.59
CA PHE A 89 7.23 11.14 11.67
C PHE A 89 7.41 11.78 13.04
N GLU A 90 8.58 12.34 13.34
CA GLU A 90 8.80 13.08 14.59
C GLU A 90 7.81 14.24 14.74
N HIS A 91 7.54 14.96 13.65
CA HIS A 91 6.56 16.05 13.68
C HIS A 91 5.14 15.53 13.92
N GLN A 92 4.74 14.42 13.29
CA GLN A 92 3.44 13.79 13.52
C GLN A 92 3.32 13.30 14.96
N GLU A 93 4.36 12.68 15.52
CA GLU A 93 4.39 12.23 16.91
C GLU A 93 4.23 13.41 17.87
N ARG A 94 4.99 14.50 17.68
CA ARG A 94 4.84 15.71 18.50
C ARG A 94 3.44 16.32 18.39
N LYS A 95 2.85 16.33 17.19
CA LYS A 95 1.49 16.81 16.97
C LYS A 95 0.47 15.92 17.70
N LEU A 96 0.63 14.61 17.58
CA LEU A 96 -0.25 13.63 18.20
C LEU A 96 -0.14 13.67 19.73
N HIS A 97 1.06 13.77 20.29
CA HIS A 97 1.26 13.94 21.74
C HIS A 97 0.63 15.23 22.26
N ARG A 98 0.62 16.33 21.47
CA ARG A 98 -0.11 17.54 21.86
C ARG A 98 -1.64 17.34 21.88
N THR A 99 -2.17 16.56 20.95
CA THR A 99 -3.61 16.28 20.86
C THR A 99 -4.06 15.21 21.86
N LEU A 100 -3.21 14.21 22.10
CA LEU A 100 -3.46 13.01 22.90
C LEU A 100 -2.18 12.63 23.68
N PRO A 101 -1.90 13.28 24.82
CA PRO A 101 -0.63 13.13 25.55
C PRO A 101 -0.43 11.75 26.20
N ASN A 102 -1.47 10.93 26.34
CA ASN A 102 -1.44 9.66 27.09
C ASN A 102 -1.34 8.41 26.21
N LEU A 103 -1.09 8.54 24.89
CA LEU A 103 -0.95 7.39 23.98
C LEU A 103 0.52 6.91 23.94
N ASN A 104 0.74 5.60 24.15
CA ASN A 104 2.05 4.98 24.03
C ASN A 104 2.45 4.83 22.54
N PHE A 105 3.34 5.68 22.04
CA PHE A 105 3.73 5.76 20.62
C PHE A 105 4.77 4.71 20.17
N GLY A 106 4.89 3.58 20.86
CA GLY A 106 5.94 2.57 20.65
C GLY A 106 6.05 2.01 19.22
N MET A 107 5.01 2.14 18.39
CA MET A 107 5.04 1.76 16.96
C MET A 107 5.84 2.73 16.07
N LEU A 108 5.89 4.03 16.38
CA LEU A 108 6.66 5.02 15.61
C LEU A 108 8.17 4.90 15.85
N ARG A 109 8.56 4.44 17.04
CA ARG A 109 9.96 4.37 17.47
C ARG A 109 10.74 3.19 16.87
N LYS A 110 10.07 2.14 16.38
CA LYS A 110 10.72 0.95 15.80
C LYS A 110 11.28 1.14 14.37
N ILE A 111 11.21 2.36 13.83
CA ILE A 111 11.42 2.66 12.41
C ILE A 111 12.71 3.45 12.14
N GLY A 112 13.45 3.85 13.19
CA GLY A 112 14.74 4.52 13.07
C GLY A 112 15.92 3.55 13.08
#